data_AF-A0A7X7Q1R8-F1
#
_entry.id   AF-A0A7X7Q1R8-F1
#
_cell.length_a   1.000
_cell.length_b   1.000
_cell.length_c   1.000
_cell.angle_alpha   90.00
_cell.angle_beta   90.00
_cell.angle_gamma   90.00
#
_symmetry.space_group_name_H-M   'P 1'
#
loop_
_entity.id
_entity.type
_entity.pdbx_description
1 polymer ?
#
loop_
_entity_poly.entity_id
_entity_poly.type
_entity_poly.pdbx_seq_one_letter_code
_entity_poly.pdbx_strand_id
1 'polypeptide(L)'
;MDKLISLKPELLKEFNDLGIKGLCLTDLNLLSGDYINLEYHLPNGQIVKLLNDDEMYLGNQIEIEGKERCYGVVGCERFILVCEYGCDGKNAEIVLYKRR
;
A
#
# COMPACT_ATOMS: atom_id res chain seq x y z
N MET A 1 8.85 -16.74 0.24
CA MET A 1 7.89 -16.52 -0.86
C MET A 1 6.53 -17.14 -0.52
N ASP A 2 6.47 -18.45 -0.31
CA ASP A 2 5.20 -19.19 -0.10
C ASP A 2 4.38 -18.69 1.08
N LYS A 3 5.05 -18.35 2.19
CA LYS A 3 4.39 -17.80 3.39
C LYS A 3 3.71 -16.45 3.11
N LEU A 4 4.36 -15.55 2.38
CA LEU A 4 3.79 -14.24 2.04
C LEU A 4 2.56 -14.40 1.13
N ILE A 5 2.64 -15.24 0.10
CA ILE A 5 1.52 -15.49 -0.81
C ILE A 5 0.32 -16.08 -0.06
N SER A 6 0.57 -16.95 0.94
CA SER A 6 -0.49 -17.55 1.77
C SER A 6 -1.32 -16.53 2.57
N LEU A 7 -0.79 -15.32 2.80
CA LEU A 7 -1.49 -14.25 3.52
C LEU A 7 -2.50 -13.50 2.66
N LYS A 8 -2.48 -13.70 1.33
CA LYS A 8 -3.28 -12.92 0.39
C LYS A 8 -4.78 -12.87 0.73
N PRO A 9 -5.46 -13.99 1.08
CA PRO A 9 -6.89 -13.94 1.43
C PRO A 9 -7.17 -13.13 2.71
N GLU A 10 -6.29 -13.25 3.71
CA GLU A 10 -6.41 -12.54 4.98
C GLU A 10 -6.18 -11.03 4.78
N LEU A 11 -5.13 -10.66 4.05
CA LEU A 11 -4.83 -9.26 3.72
C LEU A 11 -5.94 -8.60 2.91
N LEU A 12 -6.51 -9.29 1.91
CA LEU A 12 -7.65 -8.78 1.15
C LEU A 12 -8.83 -8.44 2.08
N LYS A 13 -9.14 -9.34 3.01
CA LYS A 13 -10.19 -9.12 4.00
C LYS A 13 -9.84 -7.93 4.91
N GLU A 14 -8.63 -7.89 5.45
CA GLU A 14 -8.18 -6.81 6.33
C GLU A 14 -8.27 -5.43 5.68
N PHE A 15 -7.86 -5.30 4.41
CA PHE A 15 -7.96 -4.04 3.67
C PHE A 15 -9.41 -3.62 3.42
N ASN A 16 -10.26 -4.54 2.98
CA ASN A 16 -11.66 -4.25 2.70
C ASN A 16 -12.44 -3.90 3.99
N ASP A 17 -12.08 -4.51 5.12
CA ASP A 17 -12.66 -4.23 6.43
C ASP A 17 -12.26 -2.85 7.01
N LEU A 18 -11.26 -2.16 6.42
CA LEU A 18 -10.90 -0.79 6.83
C LEU A 18 -12.02 0.22 6.56
N GLY A 19 -12.95 -0.09 5.64
CA GLY A 19 -14.05 0.80 5.29
C GLY A 19 -13.62 2.10 4.60
N ILE A 20 -12.43 2.11 3.97
CA ILE A 20 -11.93 3.29 3.24
C ILE A 20 -12.78 3.46 1.98
N LYS A 21 -13.42 4.63 1.85
CA LYS A 21 -14.32 4.91 0.72
C LYS A 21 -13.58 4.81 -0.61
N GLY A 22 -14.11 4.01 -1.54
CA GLY A 22 -13.51 3.82 -2.86
C GLY A 22 -12.37 2.80 -2.91
N LEU A 23 -11.97 2.23 -1.77
CA LEU A 23 -11.01 1.13 -1.71
C LEU A 23 -11.75 -0.20 -1.61
N CYS A 24 -11.74 -0.97 -2.69
CA CYS A 24 -12.23 -2.34 -2.72
C CYS A 24 -11.24 -3.21 -3.49
N LEU A 25 -10.63 -4.17 -2.80
CA LEU A 25 -9.64 -5.07 -3.38
C LEU A 25 -10.27 -6.41 -3.74
N THR A 26 -10.03 -6.83 -4.97
CA THR A 26 -10.34 -8.19 -5.45
C THR A 26 -9.09 -9.06 -5.55
N ASP A 27 -7.90 -8.43 -5.63
CA ASP A 27 -6.63 -9.14 -5.76
C ASP A 27 -5.45 -8.37 -5.18
N LEU A 28 -4.34 -9.07 -4.96
CA LEU A 28 -3.04 -8.53 -4.56
C LEU A 28 -1.93 -9.18 -5.37
N ASN A 29 -0.99 -8.39 -5.85
CA ASN A 29 0.16 -8.82 -6.63
C ASN A 29 1.40 -8.93 -5.75
N LEU A 30 2.28 -9.87 -6.07
CA LEU A 30 3.58 -9.95 -5.44
C LEU A 30 4.50 -8.90 -6.09
N LEU A 31 4.91 -7.90 -5.33
CA LEU A 31 5.65 -6.72 -5.81
C LEU A 31 6.95 -6.57 -5.02
N SER A 32 8.02 -6.17 -5.72
CA SER A 32 9.30 -5.87 -5.10
C SER A 32 9.25 -4.51 -4.42
N GLY A 33 9.85 -4.39 -3.23
CA GLY A 33 9.85 -3.17 -2.44
C GLY A 33 10.40 -1.99 -3.20
N ASP A 34 11.55 -2.15 -3.86
CA ASP A 34 12.19 -1.10 -4.67
C ASP A 34 11.26 -0.46 -5.72
N TYR A 35 10.31 -1.23 -6.26
CA TYR A 35 9.35 -0.78 -7.26
C TYR A 35 8.20 0.05 -6.67
N ILE A 36 7.83 -0.19 -5.41
CA ILE A 36 6.65 0.43 -4.76
C ILE A 36 6.98 1.27 -3.53
N ASN A 37 8.26 1.44 -3.19
CA ASN A 37 8.69 2.17 -1.99
C ASN A 37 8.70 3.68 -2.21
N LEU A 38 7.51 4.26 -2.11
CA LEU A 38 7.28 5.70 -2.27
C LEU A 38 7.88 6.52 -1.12
N GLU A 39 8.25 7.76 -1.43
CA GLU A 39 8.67 8.75 -0.45
C GLU A 39 7.48 9.52 0.10
N TYR A 40 7.42 9.63 1.42
CA TYR A 40 6.39 10.35 2.14
C TYR A 40 6.97 11.59 2.83
N HIS A 41 6.42 12.76 2.50
CA HIS A 41 6.78 14.02 3.14
C HIS A 41 5.90 14.26 4.37
N LEU A 42 6.51 14.18 5.55
CA LEU A 42 5.80 14.37 6.81
C LEU A 42 5.66 15.86 7.16
N PRO A 43 4.64 16.26 7.96
CA PRO A 43 4.42 17.66 8.32
C PRO A 43 5.58 18.33 9.06
N ASN A 44 6.46 17.55 9.70
CA ASN A 44 7.66 18.04 10.38
C ASN A 44 8.86 18.23 9.43
N GLY A 45 8.67 18.07 8.12
CA GLY A 45 9.71 18.22 7.09
C GLY A 45 10.57 16.98 6.88
N GLN A 46 10.34 15.88 7.61
CA GLN A 46 11.05 14.63 7.35
C GLN A 46 10.52 13.95 6.09
N ILE A 47 11.43 13.32 5.35
CA ILE A 47 11.11 12.44 4.24
C ILE A 47 11.38 11.02 4.71
N VAL A 48 10.39 10.14 4.58
CA VAL A 48 10.50 8.75 5.00
C VAL A 48 10.09 7.79 3.89
N LYS A 49 10.71 6.62 3.90
CA LYS A 49 10.28 5.43 3.18
C LYS A 49 9.85 4.39 4.22
N LEU A 50 8.76 3.68 3.95
CA LEU A 50 8.14 2.76 4.91
C LEU A 50 8.37 1.29 4.56
N LEU A 51 8.82 1.01 3.33
CA LEU A 51 9.14 -0.33 2.88
C LEU A 51 10.66 -0.53 2.84
N ASN A 52 11.06 -1.79 2.73
CA ASN A 52 12.44 -2.17 2.45
C ASN A 52 12.56 -2.52 0.97
N ASP A 53 13.53 -1.93 0.29
CA ASP A 53 13.75 -2.12 -1.15
C ASP A 53 14.09 -3.58 -1.50
N ASP A 54 14.70 -4.32 -0.56
CA ASP A 54 15.13 -5.71 -0.74
C ASP A 54 14.07 -6.77 -0.36
N GLU A 55 12.85 -6.35 -0.01
CA GLU A 55 11.77 -7.25 0.40
C GLU A 55 10.65 -7.33 -0.63
N MET A 56 9.92 -8.45 -0.63
CA MET A 56 8.70 -8.61 -1.42
C MET A 56 7.48 -8.30 -0.56
N TYR A 57 6.45 -7.73 -1.19
CA TYR A 57 5.17 -7.39 -0.57
C TYR A 57 4.00 -7.88 -1.41
N LEU A 58 2.83 -8.01 -0.79
CA LEU A 58 1.57 -8.12 -1.51
C LEU A 58 0.97 -6.73 -1.64
N GLY A 59 0.72 -6.26 -2.87
CA GLY A 59 0.20 -4.92 -3.09
C GLY A 59 -0.66 -4.79 -4.34
N ASN A 60 -1.35 -3.66 -4.46
CA ASN A 60 -2.15 -3.32 -5.62
C ASN A 60 -2.36 -1.81 -5.72
N GLN A 61 -2.77 -1.35 -6.90
CA GLN A 61 -3.21 0.02 -7.14
C GLN A 61 -4.71 0.03 -7.43
N ILE A 62 -5.43 0.98 -6.86
CA ILE A 62 -6.86 1.21 -7.14
C ILE A 62 -7.06 2.67 -7.54
N GLU A 63 -7.55 2.91 -8.76
CA GLU A 63 -7.90 4.26 -9.21
C GLU A 63 -9.06 4.82 -8.39
N ILE A 64 -8.98 6.11 -8.05
CA ILE A 64 -10.08 6.80 -7.38
C ILE A 64 -10.92 7.49 -8.45
N GLU A 65 -12.16 7.04 -8.62
CA GLU A 65 -13.06 7.56 -9.65
C GLU A 65 -13.17 9.09 -9.58
N GLY A 66 -12.94 9.74 -10.73
CA GLY A 66 -13.01 11.19 -10.86
C GLY A 66 -11.82 11.97 -10.26
N LYS A 67 -10.73 11.29 -9.87
CA LYS A 67 -9.50 11.94 -9.40
C LYS A 67 -8.28 11.52 -10.25
N GLU A 68 -7.27 12.38 -10.28
CA GLU A 68 -5.93 12.07 -10.84
C GLU A 68 -5.04 11.26 -9.88
N ARG A 69 -5.63 10.72 -8.80
CA ARG A 69 -4.92 10.01 -7.74
C ARG A 69 -5.45 8.59 -7.63
N CYS A 70 -4.60 7.71 -7.13
CA CYS A 70 -4.94 6.33 -6.85
C CYS A 70 -4.54 5.95 -5.42
N TYR A 71 -5.19 4.92 -4.90
CA TYR A 71 -4.74 4.21 -3.72
C TYR A 71 -3.62 3.25 -4.07
N GLY A 72 -2.55 3.25 -3.27
CA GLY A 72 -1.62 2.14 -3.14
C GLY A 72 -1.92 1.35 -1.89
N VAL A 73 -1.94 0.03 -1.99
CA VAL A 73 -2.01 -0.86 -0.83
C VAL A 73 -0.80 -1.77 -0.79
N VAL A 74 -0.25 -1.97 0.40
CA VAL A 74 0.92 -2.82 0.63
C VAL A 74 0.74 -3.60 1.93
N GLY A 75 0.84 -4.92 1.86
CA GLY A 75 0.66 -5.82 2.99
C GLY A 75 1.78 -6.87 3.10
N CYS A 76 2.17 -7.17 4.33
CA CYS A 76 3.05 -8.27 4.68
C CYS A 76 2.66 -8.85 6.05
N GLU A 77 3.46 -9.75 6.61
CA GLU A 77 3.21 -10.35 7.94
C GLU A 77 3.19 -9.34 9.09
N ARG A 78 3.85 -8.19 8.93
CA ARG A 78 4.10 -7.24 10.02
C ARG A 78 3.11 -6.07 10.03
N PHE A 79 2.63 -5.67 8.86
CA PHE A 79 1.82 -4.46 8.71
C PHE A 79 1.00 -4.47 7.43
N ILE A 80 0.01 -3.57 7.40
CA ILE A 80 -0.65 -3.07 6.20
C ILE A 80 -0.46 -1.56 6.09
N LEU A 81 -0.29 -1.09 4.85
CA LEU A 81 -0.13 0.31 4.47
C LEU A 81 -1.14 0.62 3.36
N VAL A 82 -1.83 1.75 3.50
CA VAL A 82 -2.64 2.38 2.46
C VAL A 82 -2.10 3.80 2.26
N CYS A 83 -1.85 4.18 1.03
CA CYS A 83 -1.48 5.53 0.65
C CYS A 83 -2.31 6.03 -0.52
N GLU A 84 -2.38 7.35 -0.69
CA GLU A 84 -2.82 7.98 -1.93
C GLU A 84 -1.60 8.59 -2.62
N TYR A 85 -1.51 8.48 -3.94
CA TYR A 85 -0.47 9.12 -4.73
C TYR A 85 -0.99 9.55 -6.10
N GLY A 86 -0.30 10.52 -6.72
CA GLY A 86 -0.57 10.96 -8.10
C GLY A 86 0.30 10.21 -9.11
N CYS A 87 0.26 10.62 -10.38
CA CYS A 87 1.02 9.96 -11.45
C CYS A 87 2.48 9.63 -11.07
N ASP A 88 2.92 8.43 -11.41
CA ASP A 88 4.26 7.90 -11.12
C ASP A 88 4.62 7.83 -9.63
N GLY A 89 3.65 7.70 -8.73
CA GLY A 89 3.90 7.58 -7.29
C GLY A 89 4.18 8.93 -6.59
N LYS A 90 3.95 10.05 -7.26
CA LYS A 90 4.28 11.39 -6.74
C LYS A 90 3.31 11.87 -5.68
N ASN A 91 3.81 12.73 -4.78
CA ASN A 91 3.02 13.36 -3.72
C ASN A 91 2.24 12.30 -2.91
N ALA A 92 2.97 11.28 -2.48
CA ALA A 92 2.40 10.17 -1.73
C ALA A 92 2.02 10.62 -0.31
N GLU A 93 0.81 10.27 0.10
CA GLU A 93 0.27 10.60 1.41
C GLU A 93 -0.16 9.31 2.09
N ILE A 94 0.23 9.14 3.35
CA ILE A 94 -0.15 7.98 4.15
C ILE A 94 -1.61 8.15 4.56
N VAL A 95 -2.46 7.23 4.12
CA VAL A 95 -3.87 7.15 4.56
C VAL A 95 -3.95 6.33 5.84
N LEU A 96 -3.25 5.19 5.88
CA LEU A 96 -3.24 4.30 7.03
C LEU A 96 -1.94 3.49 7.06
N TYR A 97 -1.33 3.41 8.23
CA TYR A 97 -0.32 2.40 8.54
C TYR A 97 -0.77 1.67 9.80
N LYS A 98 -0.94 0.35 9.70
CA LYS A 98 -1.40 -0.48 10.80
C LYS A 98 -0.51 -1.70 10.93
N ARG A 99 0.05 -1.88 12.13
CA ARG A 99 0.75 -3.10 12.50
C ARG A 99 -0.25 -4.26 12.61
N ARG A 100 0.14 -5.43 12.09
CA ARG A 100 -0.61 -6.70 12.18
C ARG A 100 -0.19 -7.47 13.44
#